data_AF-A0A8F9RQB9-F1
#
_entry.id   AF-A0A8F9RQB9-F1
#
_cell.length_a   1.000
_cell.length_b   1.000
_cell.length_c   1.000
_cell.angle_alpha   90.00
_cell.angle_beta   90.00
_cell.angle_gamma   90.00
#
_symmetry.space_group_name_H-M   'P 1'
#
loop_
_entity.id
_entity.type
_entity.pdbx_description
1 polymer ?
#
loop_
_entity_poly.entity_id
_entity_poly.type
_entity_poly.pdbx_seq_one_letter_code
_entity_poly.pdbx_strand_id
1 'polypeptide(L)'
;MKKNPYNLIFISVIVLGTIAPFISYFIVVQMFFLLIPFGVILLISLLLFIINFIKYNIKVFKLRSTKIIIILPVFLFIQMLSTYSVDKIQKLRSEQIITKLENSKNIYPNSLDTTFGIKYNK
;
A
#
# COMPACT_ATOMS: atom_id res chain seq x y z
N MET A 1 24.10 10.07 -20.71
CA MET A 1 23.98 9.47 -19.35
C MET A 1 23.66 7.99 -19.47
N LYS A 2 24.53 7.07 -19.02
CA LYS A 2 24.18 5.65 -18.91
C LYS A 2 23.06 5.51 -17.89
N LYS A 3 21.84 5.17 -18.33
CA LYS A 3 20.71 4.90 -17.42
C LYS A 3 21.07 3.70 -16.55
N ASN A 4 21.16 3.89 -15.24
CA ASN A 4 21.35 2.78 -14.30
C ASN A 4 20.02 2.02 -14.17
N PRO A 5 19.91 0.77 -14.65
CA PRO A 5 18.64 0.04 -14.65
C PRO A 5 18.07 -0.15 -13.24
N TYR A 6 18.94 -0.21 -12.22
CA TYR A 6 18.52 -0.31 -10.82
C TYR A 6 17.70 0.90 -10.35
N ASN A 7 18.08 2.12 -10.75
CA ASN A 7 17.34 3.31 -10.36
C ASN A 7 15.92 3.30 -10.97
N LEU A 8 15.81 2.83 -12.21
CA LEU A 8 14.54 2.76 -12.93
C LEU A 8 13.61 1.71 -12.32
N ILE A 9 14.15 0.53 -11.98
CA ILE A 9 13.42 -0.52 -11.25
C ILE A 9 12.98 -0.01 -9.88
N PHE A 10 13.87 0.63 -9.11
CA PHE A 10 13.55 1.15 -7.79
C PHE A 10 12.43 2.19 -7.84
N ILE A 11 12.49 3.14 -8.79
CA ILE A 11 11.42 4.13 -9.01
C ILE A 11 10.11 3.43 -9.38
N SER A 12 10.15 2.44 -10.28
CA SER A 12 8.94 1.71 -10.68
C SER A 12 8.28 0.99 -9.50
N VAL A 13 9.07 0.44 -8.59
CA VAL A 13 8.60 -0.24 -7.37
C VAL A 13 7.90 0.74 -6.44
N ILE A 14 8.46 1.95 -6.25
CA ILE A 14 7.83 3.01 -5.46
C ILE A 14 6.47 3.40 -6.08
N VAL A 15 6.45 3.62 -7.39
CA VAL A 15 5.23 4.04 -8.11
C VAL A 15 4.17 2.94 -8.04
N LEU A 16 4.52 1.69 -8.32
CA LEU A 16 3.60 0.56 -8.25
C LEU A 16 3.09 0.32 -6.84
N GLY A 17 3.96 0.41 -5.82
CA GLY A 17 3.56 0.26 -4.42
C GLY A 17 2.59 1.35 -3.95
N THR A 18 2.67 2.53 -4.56
CA THR A 18 1.75 3.64 -4.29
C THR A 18 0.43 3.48 -5.04
N ILE A 19 0.43 3.02 -6.29
CA ILE A 19 -0.79 2.93 -7.12
C ILE A 19 -1.60 1.67 -6.83
N ALA A 20 -0.94 0.54 -6.53
CA ALA A 20 -1.61 -0.76 -6.37
C ALA A 20 -2.79 -0.76 -5.37
N PRO A 21 -2.74 -0.06 -4.21
CA PRO A 21 -3.87 0.01 -3.27
C PRO A 21 -5.12 0.68 -3.83
N PHE A 22 -5.01 1.45 -4.92
CA PHE A 22 -6.13 2.20 -5.49
C PHE A 22 -6.95 1.40 -6.52
N ILE A 23 -6.52 0.18 -6.87
CA ILE A 23 -7.19 -0.65 -7.88
C ILE A 23 -8.00 -1.72 -7.14
N SER A 24 -9.33 -1.56 -7.08
CA SER A 24 -10.24 -2.39 -6.25
C SER A 24 -10.13 -3.91 -6.51
N TYR A 25 -10.01 -4.33 -7.77
CA TYR A 25 -9.80 -5.74 -8.13
C TYR A 25 -8.44 -6.27 -7.68
N PHE A 26 -7.43 -5.40 -7.69
CA PHE A 26 -6.06 -5.74 -7.28
C PHE A 26 -5.96 -5.97 -5.77
N ILE A 27 -6.80 -5.32 -4.96
CA ILE A 27 -6.84 -5.52 -3.50
C ILE A 27 -7.19 -6.98 -3.16
N VAL A 28 -8.19 -7.56 -3.81
CA VAL A 28 -8.63 -8.95 -3.55
C VAL A 28 -7.56 -9.96 -3.98
N VAL A 29 -6.98 -9.77 -5.18
CA VAL A 29 -5.90 -10.62 -5.69
C VAL A 29 -4.63 -10.47 -4.84
N GLN A 30 -4.32 -9.25 -4.37
CA GLN A 30 -3.19 -9.01 -3.48
C GLN A 30 -3.34 -9.73 -2.14
N MET A 31 -4.51 -9.65 -1.50
CA MET A 31 -4.73 -10.24 -0.18
C MET A 31 -4.71 -11.77 -0.20
N PHE A 32 -5.23 -12.42 -1.24
CA PHE A 32 -5.32 -13.89 -1.28
C PHE A 32 -4.18 -14.57 -2.04
N PHE A 33 -3.72 -14.02 -3.17
CA PHE A 33 -2.77 -14.72 -4.05
C PHE A 33 -1.34 -14.19 -3.95
N LEU A 34 -1.13 -12.89 -3.69
CA LEU A 34 0.23 -12.35 -3.55
C LEU A 34 0.73 -12.33 -2.11
N LEU A 35 -0.12 -12.12 -1.11
CA LEU A 35 0.34 -11.87 0.27
C LEU A 35 1.15 -13.04 0.84
N ILE A 36 0.68 -14.28 0.67
CA ILE A 36 1.35 -15.47 1.19
C ILE A 36 2.70 -15.70 0.49
N PRO A 37 2.78 -15.77 -0.87
CA PRO A 37 4.06 -15.90 -1.55
C PRO A 37 5.03 -14.75 -1.25
N PHE A 38 4.54 -13.51 -1.25
CA PHE A 38 5.39 -12.35 -0.95
C PHE A 38 5.86 -12.34 0.50
N GLY A 39 5.04 -12.79 1.44
CA GLY A 39 5.42 -12.94 2.86
C GLY A 39 6.55 -13.97 3.04
N VAL A 40 6.47 -15.11 2.35
CA VAL A 40 7.54 -16.12 2.37
C VAL A 40 8.82 -15.58 1.74
N ILE A 41 8.73 -14.93 0.57
CA ILE A 41 9.90 -14.34 -0.10
C ILE A 41 10.51 -13.24 0.79
N LEU A 42 9.69 -12.44 1.48
CA LEU A 42 10.14 -11.40 2.39
C LEU A 42 10.90 -11.99 3.58
N LEU A 43 10.39 -13.04 4.21
CA LEU A 43 11.05 -13.73 5.33
C LEU A 43 12.43 -14.25 4.92
N ILE A 44 12.51 -14.93 3.77
CA ILE A 44 13.79 -15.43 3.22
C ILE A 44 14.73 -14.27 2.90
N SER A 45 14.20 -13.20 2.29
CA SER A 45 14.96 -12.00 1.93
C SER A 45 15.54 -11.30 3.17
N LEU A 46 14.77 -11.18 4.25
CA LEU A 46 15.22 -10.62 5.52
C LEU A 46 16.29 -11.49 6.18
N LEU A 47 16.12 -12.81 6.19
CA LEU A 47 17.15 -13.73 6.70
C LEU A 47 18.47 -13.58 5.93
N LEU A 48 18.41 -13.56 4.60
CA LEU A 48 19.59 -13.35 3.76
C LEU A 48 20.23 -11.97 3.99
N PHE A 49 19.42 -10.93 4.21
CA PHE A 49 19.92 -9.61 4.56
C PHE A 49 20.67 -9.62 5.89
N ILE A 50 20.11 -10.24 6.93
CA ILE A 50 20.73 -10.33 8.26
C ILE A 50 22.06 -11.08 8.17
N ILE A 51 22.10 -12.24 7.50
CA ILE A 51 23.34 -13.02 7.31
C ILE A 51 24.40 -12.19 6.59
N ASN A 52 24.02 -11.50 5.51
CA ASN A 52 24.93 -10.64 4.76
C ASN A 52 25.39 -9.44 5.58
N PHE A 53 24.53 -8.88 6.43
CA PHE A 53 24.85 -7.76 7.31
C PHE A 53 25.89 -8.19 8.35
N ILE A 54 25.71 -9.35 8.98
CA ILE A 54 26.68 -9.91 9.95
C ILE A 54 28.04 -10.18 9.27
N LYS A 55 28.03 -10.75 8.05
CA LYS A 55 29.28 -11.13 7.35
C LYS A 55 30.04 -9.93 6.79
N TYR A 56 29.35 -8.94 6.23
CA TYR A 56 29.97 -7.85 5.46
C TYR A 56 29.87 -6.47 6.14
N ASN A 57 29.20 -6.36 7.29
CA ASN A 57 28.97 -5.12 8.03
C ASN A 57 28.49 -3.99 7.09
N ILE A 58 29.01 -2.78 7.24
CA ILE A 58 28.65 -1.60 6.46
C ILE A 58 28.89 -1.79 4.94
N LYS A 59 29.81 -2.68 4.53
CA LYS A 59 30.08 -2.95 3.11
C LYS A 59 28.93 -3.69 2.41
N VAL A 60 27.99 -4.26 3.18
CA VAL A 60 26.84 -5.00 2.65
C VAL A 60 25.99 -4.18 1.68
N PHE A 61 25.83 -2.88 1.90
CA PHE A 61 25.02 -1.99 1.06
C PHE A 61 25.63 -1.72 -0.33
N LYS A 62 26.92 -2.03 -0.53
CA LYS A 62 27.56 -1.92 -1.84
C LYS A 62 27.27 -3.15 -2.73
N LEU A 63 26.87 -4.27 -2.14
CA LEU A 63 26.60 -5.52 -2.86
C LEU A 63 25.30 -5.41 -3.68
N ARG A 64 25.33 -5.96 -4.90
CA ARG A 64 24.15 -6.00 -5.78
C ARG A 64 23.02 -6.85 -5.19
N SER A 65 23.36 -7.97 -4.54
CA SER A 65 22.40 -8.86 -3.87
C SER A 65 21.59 -8.11 -2.81
N THR A 66 22.26 -7.36 -1.95
CA THR A 66 21.63 -6.53 -0.91
C THR A 66 20.69 -5.50 -1.51
N LYS A 67 21.08 -4.85 -2.61
CA LYS A 67 20.22 -3.88 -3.30
C LYS A 67 18.93 -4.51 -3.81
N ILE A 68 18.99 -5.73 -4.34
CA ILE A 68 17.79 -6.46 -4.83
C ILE A 68 16.93 -6.90 -3.64
N ILE A 69 17.55 -7.44 -2.59
CA ILE A 69 16.86 -7.93 -1.39
C ILE A 69 16.07 -6.80 -0.69
N ILE A 70 16.59 -5.57 -0.69
CA ILE A 70 15.92 -4.40 -0.07
C ILE A 70 14.69 -3.91 -0.83
N ILE A 71 14.58 -4.21 -2.13
CA ILE A 71 13.45 -3.72 -2.96
C ILE A 71 12.11 -4.19 -2.40
N LEU A 72 12.03 -5.44 -1.95
CA LEU A 72 10.78 -6.04 -1.49
C LEU A 72 10.30 -5.47 -0.15
N PRO A 73 11.14 -5.36 0.91
CA PRO A 73 10.77 -4.62 2.12
C PRO A 73 10.34 -3.18 1.86
N VAL A 74 11.06 -2.47 0.98
CA VAL A 74 10.73 -1.07 0.64
C VAL A 74 9.37 -0.98 -0.06
N PHE A 75 9.10 -1.88 -1.01
CA PHE A 75 7.80 -1.97 -1.68
C PHE A 75 6.65 -2.11 -0.68
N LEU A 76 6.74 -3.08 0.23
CA LEU A 76 5.70 -3.35 1.22
C LEU A 76 5.54 -2.19 2.21
N PHE A 77 6.64 -1.58 2.63
CA PHE A 77 6.60 -0.41 3.52
C PHE A 77 5.86 0.77 2.87
N ILE A 78 6.16 1.06 1.60
CA ILE A 78 5.47 2.11 0.83
C ILE A 78 3.98 1.77 0.67
N GLN A 79 3.66 0.51 0.41
CA GLN A 79 2.29 0.06 0.28
C GLN A 79 1.49 0.23 1.58
N MET A 80 2.09 -0.11 2.74
CA MET A 80 1.48 0.14 4.06
C MET A 80 1.26 1.62 4.32
N LEU A 81 2.27 2.47 4.03
CA LEU A 81 2.16 3.92 4.18
C LEU A 81 1.08 4.52 3.28
N SER A 82 0.99 4.05 2.04
CA SER A 82 -0.02 4.48 1.08
C SER A 82 -1.42 4.13 1.59
N THR A 83 -1.63 2.89 2.00
CA THR A 83 -2.91 2.41 2.54
C THR A 83 -3.32 3.21 3.78
N TYR A 84 -2.41 3.37 4.75
CA TYR A 84 -2.66 4.18 5.95
C TYR A 84 -3.03 5.63 5.61
N SER A 85 -2.34 6.22 4.64
CA SER A 85 -2.59 7.61 4.22
C SER A 85 -3.96 7.75 3.55
N VAL A 86 -4.34 6.79 2.72
CA VAL A 86 -5.66 6.72 2.08
C VAL A 86 -6.75 6.62 3.13
N ASP A 87 -6.62 5.70 4.09
CA ASP A 87 -7.61 5.54 5.16
C ASP A 87 -7.78 6.82 5.97
N LYS A 88 -6.67 7.50 6.30
CA LYS A 88 -6.71 8.76 7.04
C LYS A 88 -7.39 9.88 6.25
N ILE A 89 -7.11 9.99 4.95
CA ILE A 89 -7.76 10.96 4.06
C ILE A 89 -9.25 10.63 3.90
N GLN A 90 -9.62 9.37 3.74
CA GLN A 90 -11.01 8.93 3.62
C GLN A 90 -11.80 9.21 4.91
N LYS A 91 -11.19 8.97 6.07
CA LYS A 91 -11.78 9.30 7.37
C LYS A 91 -12.03 10.80 7.50
N LEU A 92 -11.04 11.65 7.18
CA LEU A 92 -11.20 13.11 7.21
C LEU A 92 -12.32 13.60 6.28
N ARG A 93 -12.41 13.04 5.06
CA ARG A 93 -13.50 13.37 4.13
C ARG A 93 -14.86 12.95 4.68
N SER A 94 -14.93 11.77 5.29
CA SER A 94 -16.16 11.26 5.89
C SER A 94 -16.62 12.14 7.06
N GLU A 95 -15.70 12.52 7.94
CA GLU A 95 -15.96 13.46 9.05
C GLU A 95 -16.46 14.80 8.52
N GLN A 96 -15.82 15.38 7.49
CA GLN A 96 -16.27 16.63 6.88
C GLN A 96 -17.69 16.53 6.29
N ILE A 97 -18.04 15.40 5.66
CA ILE A 97 -19.39 15.17 5.12
C ILE A 97 -20.40 15.06 6.25
N ILE A 98 -20.09 14.28 7.30
CA ILE A 98 -20.94 14.13 8.48
C ILE A 98 -21.17 15.49 9.15
N THR A 99 -20.12 16.27 9.41
CA THR A 99 -20.25 17.60 10.02
C THR A 99 -21.05 18.57 9.15
N LYS A 100 -20.92 18.50 7.81
CA LYS A 100 -21.76 19.29 6.90
C LYS A 100 -23.23 18.88 6.99
N LEU A 101 -23.52 17.58 7.06
CA LEU A 101 -24.88 17.05 7.20
C LEU A 101 -25.52 17.41 8.55
N GLU A 102 -24.76 17.31 9.65
CA GLU A 102 -25.21 17.68 10.99
C GLU A 102 -25.51 19.18 11.12
N ASN A 103 -24.71 20.02 10.45
CA ASN A 103 -24.94 21.46 10.41
C ASN A 103 -26.06 21.86 9.43
N SER A 104 -26.33 21.06 8.39
CA SER A 104 -27.49 21.22 7.51
C SER A 104 -28.74 20.61 8.14
N LYS A 105 -29.19 21.18 9.26
CA LYS A 105 -30.26 20.63 10.11
C LYS A 105 -31.66 20.43 9.47
N ASN A 106 -31.87 20.57 8.16
CA ASN A 106 -33.22 20.70 7.60
C ASN A 106 -33.55 19.97 6.28
N ILE A 107 -32.66 19.15 5.69
CA ILE A 107 -33.05 18.38 4.49
C ILE A 107 -32.46 16.97 4.55
N TYR A 108 -33.13 16.10 5.31
CA TYR A 108 -32.99 14.67 5.08
C TYR A 108 -33.73 14.35 3.77
N PRO A 109 -33.09 13.75 2.77
CA PRO A 109 -33.82 13.29 1.60
C PRO A 109 -34.84 12.24 2.06
N ASN A 110 -36.12 12.45 1.74
CA ASN A 110 -37.20 11.50 2.07
C ASN A 110 -36.99 10.12 1.42
N SER A 111 -36.08 10.03 0.43
CA SER A 111 -35.67 8.81 -0.23
C SER A 111 -34.15 8.83 -0.47
N LEU A 112 -33.44 7.86 0.11
CA LEU A 112 -32.07 7.53 -0.32
C LEU A 112 -32.20 6.66 -1.57
N ASP A 113 -31.69 7.13 -2.69
CA ASP A 113 -31.66 6.34 -3.92
C ASP A 113 -30.63 5.21 -3.73
N THR A 114 -31.13 4.02 -3.43
CA THR A 114 -30.31 2.86 -3.06
C THR A 114 -29.87 2.11 -4.31
N THR A 115 -29.10 2.79 -5.17
CA THR A 115 -28.42 2.15 -6.31
C THR A 115 -27.45 1.06 -5.87
N PHE A 116 -27.09 1.03 -4.57
CA PHE A 116 -26.22 0.02 -3.95
C PHE A 116 -26.98 -1.11 -3.21
N GLY A 117 -28.31 -1.24 -3.38
CA GLY A 117 -29.06 -2.42 -2.92
C GLY A 117 -29.24 -2.59 -1.41
N ILE A 118 -28.88 -1.61 -0.58
CA ILE A 118 -29.08 -1.66 0.87
C ILE A 118 -30.44 -1.03 1.21
N LYS A 119 -31.46 -1.86 1.35
CA LYS A 119 -32.80 -1.45 1.76
C LYS A 119 -32.86 -1.37 3.29
N TYR A 120 -32.86 -0.16 3.85
CA TYR A 120 -33.10 0.03 5.29
C TYR A 120 -34.60 -0.09 5.57
N ASN A 121 -34.97 -1.09 6.37
CA ASN A 121 -36.33 -1.19 6.90
C ASN A 121 -36.45 -0.36 8.17
N LYS A 122 -37.60 0.31 8.32
CA LYS A 122 -37.89 1.22 9.43
C LYS A 122 -38.09 0.49 10.75
#